data_AF-X1SMU7-F1
#
_entry.id   AF-X1SMU7-F1
#
_cell.length_a   1.000
_cell.length_b   1.000
_cell.length_c   1.000
_cell.angle_alpha   90.00
_cell.angle_beta   90.00
_cell.angle_gamma   90.00
#
_symmetry.space_group_name_H-M   'P 1'
#
loop_
_entity.id
_entity.type
_entity.pdbx_description
1 polymer ?
#
loop_
_entity_poly.entity_id
_entity_poly.type
_entity_poly.pdbx_seq_one_letter_code
_entity_poly.pdbx_strand_id
1 'polypeptide(L)'
;TDWNYGLVLEEENPAAQFEFVQRSWPENNQPFVADAAPVEIMAKARKIQAWQQDSLGLVGKLQQSPVRTDEPIETVTMIPMGCARLRISSFPTVTTDSTGHQWSIPSGR
;
A
#
# COMPACT_ATOMS: atom_id res chain seq x y z
N THR A 1 5.14 8.05 -9.28
CA THR A 1 5.41 7.10 -8.18
C THR A 1 4.40 6.01 -8.27
N ASP A 2 4.84 4.76 -8.18
CA ASP A 2 3.95 3.60 -8.20
C ASP A 2 3.19 3.52 -6.88
N TRP A 3 1.93 3.10 -6.93
CA TRP A 3 1.03 3.06 -5.77
C TRP A 3 0.34 1.71 -5.56
N ASN A 4 0.35 0.91 -6.61
CA ASN A 4 -0.33 -0.36 -6.76
C ASN A 4 0.45 -1.49 -6.07
N TYR A 5 0.63 -1.37 -4.76
CA TYR A 5 1.31 -2.35 -3.93
C TYR A 5 0.33 -3.11 -3.05
N GLY A 6 0.59 -4.40 -2.82
CA GLY A 6 -0.05 -5.16 -1.75
C GLY A 6 0.96 -5.56 -0.68
N LEU A 7 0.50 -5.66 0.56
CA LEU A 7 1.34 -5.94 1.73
C LEU A 7 1.66 -7.44 1.84
N VAL A 8 2.92 -7.76 2.10
CA VAL A 8 3.33 -9.12 2.47
C VAL A 8 3.11 -9.26 3.97
N LEU A 9 2.03 -9.93 4.37
CA LEU A 9 1.68 -10.17 5.77
C LEU A 9 1.59 -11.66 6.06
N GLU A 10 2.03 -12.05 7.25
CA GLU A 10 1.89 -13.37 7.85
C GLU A 10 0.72 -13.34 8.85
N GLU A 11 0.03 -14.47 9.01
CA GLU A 11 -1.26 -14.51 9.72
C GLU A 11 -1.10 -14.42 11.25
N GLU A 12 -0.01 -14.93 11.84
CA GLU A 12 0.13 -14.97 13.29
C GLU A 12 0.39 -13.61 13.96
N ASN A 13 1.15 -12.72 13.33
CA ASN A 13 1.48 -11.41 13.92
C ASN A 13 1.81 -10.33 12.86
N PRO A 14 0.80 -9.83 12.13
CA PRO A 14 1.02 -8.85 11.07
C PRO A 14 1.66 -7.55 11.59
N ALA A 15 1.40 -7.17 12.85
CA ALA A 15 1.93 -5.95 13.44
C ALA A 15 3.47 -5.93 13.52
N ALA A 16 4.10 -7.10 13.72
CA ALA A 16 5.56 -7.22 13.79
C ALA A 16 6.27 -6.98 12.45
N GLN A 17 5.52 -6.94 11.34
CA GLN A 17 6.06 -6.74 10.00
C GLN A 17 6.10 -5.26 9.58
N PHE A 18 5.65 -4.36 10.46
CA PHE A 18 5.69 -2.92 10.26
C PHE A 18 6.78 -2.32 11.12
N GLU A 19 7.58 -1.44 10.52
CA GLU A 19 8.50 -0.56 11.22
C GLU A 19 7.86 0.83 11.32
N PHE A 20 7.64 1.29 12.55
CA PHE A 20 7.13 2.64 12.79
C PHE A 20 8.28 3.60 13.07
N VAL A 21 8.34 4.69 12.32
CA VAL A 21 9.35 5.73 12.47
C VAL A 21 8.67 7.04 12.83
N GLN A 22 9.01 7.59 13.99
CA GLN A 22 8.63 8.95 14.37
C GLN A 22 9.74 9.91 13.92
N ARG A 23 9.36 10.93 13.15
CA ARG A 23 10.26 12.00 12.67
C ARG A 23 10.04 13.27 13.50
N SER A 24 11.01 14.17 13.44
CA SER A 24 10.89 15.49 14.06
C SER A 24 9.74 16.28 13.43
N TRP A 25 9.02 17.04 14.25
CA TRP A 25 8.02 17.97 13.76
C TRP A 25 8.68 19.05 12.87
N PRO A 26 8.09 19.43 11.72
CA PRO A 26 8.70 20.40 10.83
C PRO A 26 8.73 21.80 11.46
N GLU A 27 9.86 22.49 11.38
CA GLU A 27 10.10 23.81 12.00
C GLU A 27 9.10 24.88 11.54
N ASN A 28 8.66 24.78 10.29
CA ASN A 28 7.69 25.70 9.68
C ASN A 28 6.22 25.36 10.02
N ASN A 29 5.97 24.37 10.90
CA ASN A 29 4.64 23.88 11.27
C ASN A 29 3.77 23.45 10.08
N GLN A 30 4.39 22.94 9.00
CA GLN A 30 3.69 22.49 7.79
C GLN A 30 3.89 20.98 7.55
N PRO A 31 3.13 20.10 8.24
CA PRO A 31 3.28 18.64 8.10
C PRO A 31 2.52 18.05 6.92
N PHE A 32 1.87 18.86 6.06
CA PHE A 32 0.99 18.38 4.99
C PHE A 32 1.71 18.13 3.65
N VAL A 33 3.04 18.07 3.64
CA VAL A 33 3.86 17.67 2.48
C VAL A 33 4.61 16.38 2.79
N ALA A 34 4.84 15.56 1.76
CA ALA A 34 5.35 14.20 1.93
C ALA A 34 6.68 14.16 2.71
N ASP A 35 7.60 15.05 2.35
CA ASP A 35 8.93 15.12 2.98
C ASP A 35 8.89 15.63 4.42
N ALA A 36 7.79 16.26 4.85
CA ALA A 36 7.59 16.79 6.20
C ALA A 36 6.65 15.93 7.06
N ALA A 37 6.30 14.73 6.59
CA ALA A 37 5.47 13.81 7.35
C ALA A 37 6.13 13.49 8.71
N PRO A 38 5.44 13.71 9.85
CA PRO A 38 6.02 13.53 11.17
C PRO A 38 6.10 12.06 11.60
N VAL A 39 5.47 11.16 10.84
CA VAL A 39 5.48 9.72 11.08
C VAL A 39 5.53 8.97 9.76
N GLU A 40 6.18 7.81 9.75
CA GLU A 40 6.26 6.90 8.62
C GLU A 40 6.04 5.46 9.10
N ILE A 41 5.50 4.63 8.22
CA ILE A 41 5.41 3.18 8.42
C ILE A 41 6.10 2.50 7.24
N MET A 42 7.11 1.69 7.52
CA MET A 42 7.79 0.89 6.51
C MET A 42 7.28 -0.55 6.57
N ALA A 43 7.06 -1.16 5.40
CA ALA A 43 6.58 -2.54 5.30
C ALA A 43 7.12 -3.23 4.06
N LYS A 44 7.09 -4.56 4.05
CA LYS A 44 7.36 -5.36 2.86
C LYS A 44 6.10 -5.45 2.00
N ALA A 45 6.25 -5.19 0.71
CA ALA A 45 5.16 -5.21 -0.25
C ALA A 45 5.63 -5.75 -1.60
N ARG A 46 4.68 -6.12 -2.46
CA ARG A 46 4.92 -6.45 -3.87
C ARG A 46 4.01 -5.62 -4.75
N LYS A 47 4.47 -5.28 -5.95
CA LYS A 47 3.61 -4.63 -6.95
C LYS A 47 2.50 -5.58 -7.39
N ILE A 48 1.35 -4.99 -7.70
CA ILE A 48 0.23 -5.63 -8.36
C ILE A 48 0.03 -4.90 -9.68
N GLN A 49 0.74 -5.32 -10.73
CA GLN A 49 0.73 -4.67 -12.05
C GLN A 49 -0.68 -4.52 -12.64
N ALA A 50 -1.58 -5.44 -12.29
CA ALA A 50 -2.97 -5.44 -12.73
C ALA A 50 -3.90 -4.53 -11.91
N TRP A 51 -3.49 -4.08 -10.72
CA TRP A 51 -4.23 -3.08 -9.96
C TRP A 51 -3.91 -1.70 -10.50
N GLN A 52 -4.83 -1.18 -11.30
CA GLN A 52 -4.65 0.07 -12.02
C GLN A 52 -5.78 1.05 -11.72
N GLN A 53 -5.64 2.26 -12.24
CA GLN A 53 -6.69 3.25 -12.23
C GLN A 53 -7.89 2.75 -13.04
N ASP A 54 -9.10 3.02 -12.58
CA ASP A 54 -10.32 2.72 -13.33
C ASP A 54 -10.57 3.72 -14.47
N SER A 55 -11.65 3.51 -15.22
CA SER A 55 -12.04 4.35 -16.34
C SER A 55 -12.43 5.78 -15.95
N LEU A 56 -12.74 6.04 -14.67
CA LEU A 56 -13.08 7.36 -14.15
C LEU A 56 -11.86 8.14 -13.64
N GLY A 57 -10.68 7.52 -13.72
CA GLY A 57 -9.47 8.12 -13.22
C GLY A 57 -9.22 7.92 -11.73
N LEU A 58 -9.93 6.98 -11.10
CA LEU A 58 -9.84 6.68 -9.68
C LEU A 58 -9.05 5.40 -9.44
N VAL A 59 -8.58 5.19 -8.21
CA VAL A 59 -7.95 3.91 -7.82
C VAL A 59 -8.93 2.77 -8.08
N GLY A 60 -8.50 1.75 -8.82
CA GLY A 60 -9.33 0.60 -9.13
C GLY A 60 -9.82 -0.11 -7.87
N LYS A 61 -11.03 -0.68 -7.93
CA LYS A 61 -11.61 -1.43 -6.80
C LYS A 61 -10.68 -2.57 -6.38
N LEU A 62 -10.55 -2.75 -5.06
CA LEU A 62 -9.86 -3.89 -4.49
C LEU A 62 -10.65 -5.18 -4.73
N GLN A 63 -9.94 -6.27 -4.98
CA GLN A 63 -10.49 -7.62 -4.94
C GLN A 63 -10.21 -8.29 -3.59
N GLN A 64 -10.75 -9.50 -3.41
CA GLN A 64 -10.46 -10.32 -2.25
C GLN A 64 -8.96 -10.63 -2.15
N SER A 65 -8.41 -10.47 -0.94
CA SER A 65 -7.03 -10.83 -0.62
C SER A 65 -6.93 -12.30 -0.15
N PRO A 66 -5.77 -12.97 -0.28
CA PRO A 66 -4.51 -12.46 -0.82
C PRO A 66 -4.50 -12.47 -2.36
N VAL A 67 -3.89 -11.45 -2.95
CA VAL A 67 -3.68 -11.35 -4.40
C VAL A 67 -2.42 -12.12 -4.78
N ARG A 68 -2.49 -12.93 -5.83
CA ARG A 68 -1.31 -13.61 -6.38
C ARG A 68 -0.47 -12.63 -7.21
N THR A 69 0.81 -12.49 -6.87
CA THR A 69 1.80 -11.74 -7.67
C THR A 69 3.18 -12.32 -7.44
N ASP A 70 3.95 -12.44 -8.53
CA ASP A 70 5.33 -12.93 -8.52
C ASP A 70 6.34 -11.76 -8.58
N GLU A 71 5.87 -10.51 -8.55
CA GLU A 71 6.71 -9.29 -8.50
C GLU A 71 7.63 -9.30 -7.27
N PRO A 72 8.86 -8.77 -7.36
CA PRO A 72 9.82 -8.82 -6.27
C PRO A 72 9.33 -8.11 -5.00
N ILE A 73 9.86 -8.52 -3.84
CA ILE A 73 9.62 -7.83 -2.58
C ILE A 73 10.35 -6.49 -2.58
N GLU A 74 9.61 -5.43 -2.25
CA GLU A 74 10.12 -4.08 -2.04
C GLU A 74 9.80 -3.63 -0.60
N THR A 75 10.64 -2.75 -0.05
CA THR A 75 10.25 -1.98 1.14
C THR A 75 9.51 -0.74 0.66
N VAL A 76 8.28 -0.55 1.14
CA VAL A 76 7.50 0.66 0.87
C VAL A 76 7.42 1.51 2.13
N THR A 77 7.49 2.83 1.95
CA THR A 77 7.26 3.82 3.01
C THR A 77 5.86 4.40 2.86
N MET A 78 5.03 4.24 3.88
CA MET A 78 3.71 4.82 3.98
C MET A 78 3.75 6.04 4.89
N ILE A 79 3.11 7.12 4.46
CA ILE A 79 2.98 8.36 5.21
C ILE A 79 1.49 8.67 5.42
N PRO A 80 1.12 9.52 6.40
CA PRO A 80 -0.27 9.90 6.59
C PRO A 80 -0.89 10.45 5.30
N MET A 81 -2.12 10.05 5.00
CA MET A 81 -2.82 10.46 3.77
C MET A 81 -2.97 11.98 3.61
N GLY A 82 -2.87 12.75 4.71
CA GLY A 82 -2.88 14.22 4.68
C GLY A 82 -1.57 14.84 4.17
N CYS A 83 -0.49 14.06 4.10
CA CYS A 83 0.84 14.49 3.65
C CYS A 83 1.05 14.28 2.13
N ALA A 84 0.12 13.63 1.43
CA ALA A 84 0.22 13.30 0.01
C ALA A 84 -1.06 13.61 -0.77
N ARG A 85 -0.92 13.70 -2.10
CA ARG A 85 -2.06 13.83 -3.02
C ARG A 85 -2.81 12.51 -3.19
N LEU A 86 -2.08 11.40 -3.26
CA LEU A 86 -2.65 10.06 -3.35
C LEU A 86 -3.17 9.64 -1.96
N ARG A 87 -4.43 9.20 -1.91
CA ARG A 87 -5.12 8.82 -0.68
C ARG A 87 -5.47 7.33 -0.72
N ILE A 88 -4.53 6.49 -0.32
CA ILE A 88 -4.75 5.05 -0.12
C ILE A 88 -4.46 4.74 1.34
N SER A 89 -5.44 4.15 2.03
CA SER A 89 -5.33 3.72 3.44
C SER A 89 -5.70 2.25 3.64
N SER A 90 -6.00 1.55 2.54
CA SER A 90 -6.33 0.12 2.54
C SER A 90 -5.55 -0.52 1.40
N PHE A 91 -4.76 -1.52 1.76
CA PHE A 91 -3.93 -2.28 0.83
C PHE A 91 -4.40 -3.73 0.86
N PRO A 92 -4.49 -4.41 -0.30
CA PRO A 92 -4.70 -5.84 -0.31
C PRO A 92 -3.45 -6.54 0.23
N THR A 93 -3.59 -7.76 0.77
CA THR A 93 -2.43 -8.61 1.02
C THR A 93 -2.03 -9.36 -0.25
N VAL A 94 -0.77 -9.79 -0.33
CA VAL A 94 -0.22 -10.50 -1.50
C VAL A 94 0.44 -11.82 -1.10
N THR A 95 0.42 -12.77 -2.03
CA THR A 95 1.12 -14.06 -1.92
C THR A 95 1.72 -14.47 -3.26
N THR A 96 2.76 -15.30 -3.22
CA THR A 96 3.30 -16.02 -4.38
C THR A 96 2.70 -17.43 -4.52
N ASP A 97 1.93 -17.88 -3.54
CA ASP A 97 1.27 -19.19 -3.59
C ASP A 97 0.25 -19.23 -4.73
N SER A 98 0.19 -20.40 -5.38
CA SER A 98 -0.86 -20.82 -6.31
C SER A 98 -2.29 -20.67 -5.77
N THR A 99 -2.49 -20.67 -4.45
CA THR A 99 -3.80 -20.48 -3.79
C THR A 99 -4.28 -19.03 -3.80
N GLY A 100 -3.40 -18.07 -4.09
CA GLY A 100 -3.74 -16.64 -4.13
C GLY A 100 -4.70 -16.29 -5.28
N HIS A 101 -5.52 -15.25 -5.07
CA HIS A 101 -6.46 -14.77 -6.07
C HIS A 101 -5.73 -14.07 -7.23
N GLN A 102 -5.88 -14.60 -8.44
CA GLN A 102 -5.48 -13.89 -9.66
C GLN A 102 -6.24 -12.56 -9.76
N TRP A 103 -5.56 -11.50 -10.23
CA TRP A 103 -6.22 -10.20 -10.32
C TRP A 103 -7.34 -10.20 -11.37
N SER A 104 -8.53 -9.80 -10.94
CA SER A 104 -9.70 -9.60 -11.79
C SER A 104 -10.33 -8.27 -11.45
N ILE A 105 -10.73 -7.50 -12.47
CA ILE A 105 -11.39 -6.21 -12.24
C ILE A 105 -12.72 -6.52 -11.54
N PRO A 106 -12.97 -6.03 -10.32
CA PRO A 106 -14.20 -6.35 -9.61
C PRO A 106 -15.39 -5.81 -10.40
N SER A 107 -16.27 -6.70 -10.88
CA SER A 107 -17.53 -6.30 -11.50
C SER A 107 -18.38 -5.57 -10.46
N GLY A 108 -18.73 -4.31 -10.73
CA GLY A 108 -19.56 -3.53 -9.82
C GLY A 108 -20.91 -4.20 -9.60
N ARG A 109 -21.29 -4.39 -8.33
CA ARG A 109 -22.69 -4.27 -7.91
C ARG A 109 -22.99 -2.80 -7.68
#